data_AF-A0A382I2J5-F1
#
_entry.id   AF-A0A382I2J5-F1
#
_cell.length_a   1.000
_cell.length_b   1.000
_cell.length_c   1.000
_cell.angle_alpha   90.00
_cell.angle_beta   90.00
_cell.angle_gamma   90.00
#
_symmetry.space_group_name_H-M   'P 1'
#
loop_
_entity.id
_entity.type
_entity.pdbx_description
1 polymer ?
#
loop_
_entity_poly.entity_id
_entity_poly.type
_entity_poly.pdbx_seq_one_letter_code
_entity_poly.pdbx_strand_id
1 'polypeptide(L)'
;MAGELLIGRRGHRSPINSVSSLIRDENAKPFWHAIGWISTLVPVLGLSYYAVVAAWAIDYLGLAAADSFNGFDGASSANTFNARIDRPIYQASLHAVFIAATVWVVANGINRGIERATKILMPALFGVLLIIVFYGMVAGDFAAAVRFLFNPDFDSLTSESVLVALGQALFSLGIGVGL
;
A
#
# COMPACT_ATOMS: atom_id res chain seq x y z
N MET A 1 15.71 0.84 4.29
CA MET A 1 15.22 0.17 5.51
C MET A 1 16.18 0.27 6.69
N ALA A 2 17.34 -0.40 6.72
CA ALA A 2 18.23 -0.37 7.90
C ALA A 2 18.64 1.05 8.35
N GLY A 3 18.95 1.94 7.39
CA GLY A 3 19.26 3.33 7.68
C GLY A 3 18.13 4.11 8.37
N GLU A 4 16.89 3.98 7.89
CA GLU A 4 15.73 4.65 8.48
C GLU A 4 15.41 4.11 9.87
N LEU A 5 15.51 2.80 10.05
CA LEU A 5 15.32 2.17 11.36
C LEU A 5 16.34 2.69 12.38
N LEU A 6 17.59 2.87 11.97
CA LEU A 6 18.65 3.41 12.84
C LEU A 6 18.40 4.89 13.18
N ILE A 7 17.97 5.70 12.21
CA ILE A 7 17.60 7.11 12.44
C ILE A 7 16.42 7.20 13.41
N GLY A 8 15.36 6.41 13.18
CA GLY A 8 14.18 6.38 14.04
C GLY A 8 14.50 5.91 15.47
N ARG A 9 15.29 4.84 15.61
CA ARG A 9 15.71 4.30 16.92
C ARG A 9 16.62 5.26 17.69
N ARG A 10 17.45 6.05 17.00
CA ARG A 10 18.29 7.06 17.65
C ARG A 10 17.48 8.30 18.05
N GLY A 11 16.55 8.73 17.21
CA GLY A 11 15.76 9.94 17.44
C GLY A 11 14.60 9.78 18.43
N HIS A 12 13.92 8.62 18.45
CA HIS A 12 12.69 8.36 19.23
C HIS A 12 11.63 9.47 19.12
N ARG A 13 11.58 10.13 17.96
CA ARG A 13 10.71 11.28 17.66
C ARG A 13 10.12 11.12 16.26
N SER A 14 9.24 12.04 15.87
CA SER A 14 8.73 12.12 14.49
C SER A 14 9.88 12.25 13.48
N PRO A 15 9.70 11.84 12.20
CA PRO A 15 10.76 11.85 11.19
C PRO A 15 11.53 13.17 11.10
N ILE A 16 10.80 14.30 11.05
CA ILE A 16 11.39 15.65 11.01
C ILE A 16 12.28 15.91 12.24
N ASN A 17 11.78 15.57 13.43
CA ASN A 17 12.47 15.84 14.68
C ASN A 17 13.66 14.89 14.91
N SER A 18 13.57 13.63 14.47
CA SER A 18 14.65 12.64 14.53
C SER A 18 15.82 13.03 13.63
N VAL A 19 15.53 13.47 12.40
CA VAL A 19 16.56 13.99 11.49
C VAL A 19 17.15 15.30 12.02
N SER A 20 16.31 16.19 12.55
CA SER A 20 16.76 17.47 13.13
C SER A 20 17.69 17.28 14.33
N SER A 21 17.39 16.36 15.24
CA SER A 21 18.30 16.03 16.36
C SER A 21 19.62 15.46 15.85
N LEU A 22 19.58 14.56 14.87
CA LEU A 22 20.80 13.96 14.32
C LEU A 22 21.71 15.00 13.67
N ILE A 23 21.13 15.96 12.93
CA ILE A 23 21.88 17.05 12.32
C ILE A 23 22.59 17.90 13.38
N ARG A 24 21.90 18.18 14.51
CA ARG A 24 22.48 18.95 15.62
C ARG A 24 23.58 18.17 16.34
N ASP A 25 23.37 16.89 16.60
CA ASP A 25 24.31 16.04 17.34
C ASP A 25 25.60 15.78 16.55
N GLU A 26 25.48 15.60 15.22
CA GLU A 26 26.61 15.27 14.34
C GLU A 26 27.18 16.50 13.60
N ASN A 27 26.71 17.70 13.93
CA ASN A 27 27.07 18.95 13.25
C ASN A 27 26.98 18.86 11.70
N ALA A 28 25.93 18.19 11.22
CA ALA A 28 25.74 17.93 9.80
C ALA A 28 25.20 19.17 9.06
N LYS A 29 25.26 19.14 7.72
CA LYS A 29 24.74 20.24 6.90
C LYS A 29 23.21 20.40 7.06
N PRO A 30 22.69 21.64 7.14
CA PRO A 30 21.24 21.90 7.26
C PRO A 30 20.39 21.33 6.11
N PHE A 31 20.98 21.11 4.93
CA PHE A 31 20.31 20.51 3.78
C PHE A 31 19.59 19.18 4.11
N TRP A 32 20.13 18.39 5.04
CA TRP A 32 19.57 17.10 5.42
C TRP A 32 18.18 17.19 6.10
N HIS A 33 17.74 18.37 6.55
CA HIS A 33 16.37 18.57 7.00
C HIS A 33 15.33 18.23 5.91
N ALA A 34 15.71 18.31 4.64
CA ALA A 34 14.87 17.90 3.52
C ALA A 34 14.38 16.44 3.65
N ILE A 35 15.23 15.52 4.16
CA ILE A 35 14.84 14.12 4.35
C ILE A 35 13.65 14.04 5.30
N GLY A 36 13.72 14.69 6.46
CA GLY A 36 12.63 14.66 7.45
C GLY A 36 11.30 15.18 6.89
N TRP A 37 11.36 16.25 6.08
CA TRP A 37 10.17 16.82 5.42
C TRP A 37 9.61 15.91 4.35
N ILE A 38 10.44 15.38 3.45
CA ILE A 38 10.02 14.43 2.40
C ILE A 38 9.40 13.19 3.04
N SER A 39 10.03 12.65 4.10
CA SER A 39 9.53 11.52 4.87
C SER A 39 8.19 11.77 5.56
N THR A 40 7.73 13.03 5.67
CA THR A 40 6.39 13.33 6.21
C THR A 40 5.40 13.66 5.09
N LEU A 41 5.85 14.39 4.06
CA LEU A 41 5.01 14.83 2.95
C LEU A 41 4.56 13.66 2.07
N VAL A 42 5.47 12.72 1.78
CA VAL A 42 5.18 11.63 0.84
C VAL A 42 4.07 10.69 1.36
N PRO A 43 4.06 10.22 2.63
CA PRO A 43 2.94 9.46 3.17
C PRO A 43 1.62 10.23 3.15
N VAL A 44 1.64 11.55 3.39
CA VAL A 44 0.43 12.38 3.35
C VAL A 44 -0.16 12.43 1.94
N LEU A 45 0.68 12.62 0.92
CA LEU A 45 0.26 12.53 -0.48
C LEU A 45 -0.18 11.10 -0.84
N GLY A 46 0.53 10.09 -0.34
CA GLY A 46 0.20 8.67 -0.44
C GLY A 46 -1.23 8.37 0.01
N LEU A 47 -1.58 8.83 1.20
CA LEU A 47 -2.88 8.61 1.81
C LEU A 47 -4.02 9.18 0.95
N SER A 48 -3.80 10.30 0.26
CA SER A 48 -4.84 10.98 -0.54
C SER A 48 -5.41 10.08 -1.66
N TYR A 49 -4.56 9.32 -2.35
CA TYR A 49 -5.00 8.42 -3.42
C TYR A 49 -5.18 6.97 -2.93
N TYR A 50 -4.44 6.53 -1.91
CA TYR A 50 -4.66 5.22 -1.28
C TYR A 50 -6.08 5.10 -0.72
N ALA A 51 -6.61 6.16 -0.12
CA ALA A 51 -7.97 6.15 0.39
C ALA A 51 -9.02 6.02 -0.72
N VAL A 52 -8.73 6.51 -1.93
CA VAL A 52 -9.60 6.31 -3.11
C VAL A 52 -9.58 4.85 -3.55
N VAL A 53 -8.40 4.25 -3.67
CA VAL A 53 -8.29 2.82 -4.05
C VAL A 53 -8.91 1.91 -2.98
N ALA A 54 -8.75 2.26 -1.70
CA ALA A 54 -9.40 1.54 -0.60
C ALA A 54 -10.93 1.66 -0.65
N ALA A 55 -11.48 2.81 -1.06
CA ALA A 55 -12.91 2.97 -1.29
C ALA A 55 -13.43 1.99 -2.35
N TRP A 56 -12.68 1.80 -3.46
CA TRP A 56 -13.02 0.78 -4.47
C TRP A 56 -13.00 -0.63 -3.88
N ALA A 57 -12.06 -0.96 -3.01
CA ALA A 57 -12.02 -2.26 -2.35
C ALA A 57 -13.25 -2.49 -1.45
N ILE A 58 -13.67 -1.48 -0.67
CA ILE A 58 -14.89 -1.56 0.16
C ILE A 58 -16.13 -1.71 -0.72
N ASP A 59 -16.17 -0.99 -1.85
CA ASP A 59 -17.23 -1.09 -2.83
C ASP A 59 -17.37 -2.54 -3.37
N TYR A 60 -16.26 -3.09 -3.85
CA TYR A 60 -16.23 -4.46 -4.38
C TYR A 60 -16.50 -5.52 -3.31
N LEU A 61 -16.15 -5.27 -2.05
CA LEU A 61 -16.55 -6.13 -0.93
C LEU A 61 -18.08 -6.18 -0.79
N GLY A 62 -18.77 -5.05 -1.00
CA GLY A 62 -20.23 -5.00 -1.03
C GLY A 62 -20.83 -5.81 -2.18
N LEU A 63 -20.24 -5.73 -3.38
CA LEU A 63 -20.65 -6.56 -4.53
C LEU A 63 -20.44 -8.05 -4.27
N ALA A 64 -19.31 -8.41 -3.64
CA ALA A 64 -19.01 -9.79 -3.24
C ALA A 64 -20.05 -10.32 -2.25
N ALA A 65 -20.39 -9.53 -1.24
CA ALA A 65 -21.39 -9.90 -0.23
C ALA A 65 -22.81 -10.04 -0.81
N ALA A 66 -23.12 -9.33 -1.89
CA ALA A 66 -24.40 -9.40 -2.59
C ALA A 66 -24.44 -10.45 -3.72
N ASP A 67 -23.43 -11.33 -3.82
CA ASP A 67 -23.29 -12.35 -4.85
C ASP A 67 -23.45 -11.81 -6.29
N SER A 68 -23.00 -10.57 -6.51
CA SER A 68 -23.24 -9.84 -7.77
C SER A 68 -22.30 -10.23 -8.91
N PHE A 69 -21.47 -11.26 -8.73
CA PHE A 69 -20.43 -11.67 -9.70
C PHE A 69 -20.83 -12.87 -10.56
N ASN A 70 -22.05 -13.38 -10.44
CA ASN A 70 -22.51 -14.49 -11.27
C ASN A 70 -22.50 -14.12 -12.76
N GLY A 71 -21.83 -14.93 -13.58
CA GLY A 71 -21.67 -14.68 -15.02
C GLY A 71 -20.71 -13.55 -15.39
N PHE A 72 -19.89 -13.05 -14.46
CA PHE A 72 -18.86 -12.05 -14.77
C PHE A 72 -17.81 -12.61 -15.74
N ASP A 73 -17.63 -11.92 -16.85
CA ASP A 73 -16.51 -12.09 -17.76
C ASP A 73 -15.60 -10.84 -17.77
N GLY A 74 -14.55 -10.87 -18.59
CA GLY A 74 -13.58 -9.76 -18.67
C GLY A 74 -14.22 -8.43 -19.10
N ALA A 75 -15.18 -8.47 -20.04
CA ALA A 75 -15.86 -7.27 -20.52
C ALA A 75 -16.81 -6.69 -19.46
N SER A 76 -17.58 -7.54 -18.80
CA SER A 76 -18.51 -7.15 -17.72
C SER A 76 -17.75 -6.60 -16.51
N SER A 77 -16.56 -7.14 -16.22
CA SER A 77 -15.68 -6.63 -15.16
C SER A 77 -15.24 -5.20 -15.44
N ALA A 78 -14.75 -4.91 -16.66
CA ALA A 78 -14.33 -3.56 -17.04
C ALA A 78 -15.50 -2.56 -17.04
N ASN A 79 -16.65 -2.96 -17.58
CA ASN A 79 -17.85 -2.13 -17.60
C ASN A 79 -18.35 -1.82 -16.18
N THR A 80 -18.34 -2.82 -15.29
CA THR A 80 -18.73 -2.64 -13.90
C THR A 80 -17.77 -1.69 -13.20
N PHE A 81 -16.46 -1.86 -13.36
CA PHE A 81 -15.47 -0.94 -12.79
C PHE A 81 -15.74 0.51 -13.21
N ASN A 82 -15.88 0.75 -14.52
CA ASN A 82 -16.18 2.07 -15.07
C ASN A 82 -17.48 2.66 -14.48
N ALA A 83 -18.55 1.85 -14.39
CA ALA A 83 -19.81 2.27 -13.81
C ALA A 83 -19.72 2.57 -12.30
N ARG A 84 -18.83 1.91 -11.54
CA ARG A 84 -18.62 2.19 -10.12
C ARG A 84 -17.84 3.47 -9.90
N ILE A 85 -16.78 3.72 -10.67
CA ILE A 85 -15.95 4.93 -10.52
C ILE A 85 -16.69 6.19 -11.01
N ASP A 86 -17.67 6.04 -11.92
CA ASP A 86 -18.53 7.14 -12.40
C ASP A 86 -19.61 7.58 -11.37
N ARG A 87 -19.52 7.11 -10.12
CA ARG A 87 -20.43 7.49 -9.01
C ARG A 87 -19.66 8.29 -7.95
N PRO A 88 -19.29 9.55 -8.21
CA PRO A 88 -18.35 10.30 -7.38
C PRO A 88 -18.83 10.50 -5.93
N ILE A 89 -20.12 10.77 -5.72
CA ILE A 89 -20.68 10.94 -4.36
C ILE A 89 -20.60 9.63 -3.56
N TYR A 90 -20.86 8.51 -4.22
CA TYR A 90 -20.79 7.19 -3.58
C TYR A 90 -19.35 6.79 -3.27
N GLN A 91 -18.41 7.01 -4.19
CA GLN A 91 -16.99 6.76 -3.92
C GLN A 91 -16.44 7.69 -2.83
N ALA A 92 -16.87 8.96 -2.79
CA ALA A 92 -16.51 9.90 -1.75
C ALA A 92 -17.05 9.48 -0.37
N SER A 93 -18.25 8.91 -0.28
CA SER A 93 -18.78 8.41 0.99
C SER A 93 -18.01 7.19 1.49
N LEU A 94 -17.66 6.25 0.61
CA LEU A 94 -16.81 5.10 0.96
C LEU A 94 -15.39 5.52 1.35
N HIS A 95 -14.82 6.52 0.67
CA HIS A 95 -13.56 7.14 1.06
C HIS A 95 -13.66 7.68 2.49
N ALA A 96 -14.71 8.47 2.79
CA ALA A 96 -14.90 9.03 4.13
C ALA A 96 -15.02 7.92 5.21
N VAL A 97 -15.70 6.82 4.90
CA VAL A 97 -15.78 5.64 5.78
C VAL A 97 -14.39 5.03 6.01
N PHE A 98 -13.58 4.86 4.96
CA PHE A 98 -12.22 4.35 5.09
C PHE A 98 -11.32 5.25 5.94
N ILE A 99 -11.39 6.58 5.72
CA ILE A 99 -10.64 7.55 6.53
C ILE A 99 -11.11 7.52 7.98
N ALA A 100 -12.42 7.45 8.24
CA ALA A 100 -12.95 7.35 9.60
C ALA A 100 -12.46 6.09 10.32
N ALA A 101 -12.44 4.94 9.63
CA ALA A 101 -11.88 3.70 10.17
C ALA A 101 -10.38 3.81 10.46
N THR A 102 -9.62 4.43 9.54
CA THR A 102 -8.17 4.67 9.72
C THR A 102 -7.90 5.57 10.93
N VAL A 103 -8.63 6.68 11.04
CA VAL A 103 -8.56 7.61 12.19
C VAL A 103 -8.92 6.87 13.48
N TRP A 104 -9.96 6.03 13.46
CA TRP A 104 -10.34 5.25 14.64
C TRP A 104 -9.22 4.30 15.09
N VAL A 105 -8.57 3.58 14.18
CA VAL A 105 -7.43 2.70 14.53
C VAL A 105 -6.27 3.52 15.10
N VAL A 106 -5.90 4.62 14.43
CA VAL A 106 -4.76 5.47 14.85
C VAL A 106 -5.04 6.16 16.19
N ALA A 107 -6.28 6.63 16.42
CA ALA A 107 -6.68 7.29 17.67
C ALA A 107 -6.62 6.35 18.89
N ASN A 108 -6.73 5.04 18.68
CA ASN A 108 -6.53 4.03 19.73
C ASN A 108 -5.04 3.79 20.08
N GLY A 109 -4.12 4.48 19.41
CA GLY A 109 -2.68 4.43 19.66
C GLY A 109 -1.99 3.15 19.14
N ILE A 110 -0.69 3.03 19.43
CA ILE A 110 0.17 1.98 18.86
C ILE A 110 -0.28 0.59 19.31
N ASN A 111 -0.33 0.33 20.63
CA ASN A 111 -0.54 -1.02 21.14
C ASN A 111 -2.00 -1.50 20.97
N ARG A 112 -2.99 -0.62 21.26
CA ARG A 112 -4.41 -0.99 21.25
C ARG A 112 -5.08 -0.83 19.89
N GLY A 113 -4.55 0.05 19.04
CA GLY A 113 -5.03 0.29 17.68
C GLY A 113 -4.21 -0.48 16.66
N ILE A 114 -3.04 0.08 16.30
CA ILE A 114 -2.22 -0.37 15.18
C ILE A 114 -1.77 -1.82 15.36
N GLU A 115 -1.11 -2.14 16.46
CA GLU A 115 -0.55 -3.48 16.72
C GLU A 115 -1.64 -4.56 16.73
N ARG A 116 -2.79 -4.27 17.36
CA ARG A 116 -3.92 -5.20 17.41
C ARG A 116 -4.52 -5.42 16.01
N ALA A 117 -4.70 -4.36 15.24
CA ALA A 117 -5.19 -4.46 13.87
C ALA A 117 -4.23 -5.28 13.01
N THR A 118 -2.93 -4.96 13.02
CA THR A 118 -1.91 -5.67 12.25
C THR A 118 -1.81 -7.15 12.64
N LYS A 119 -1.88 -7.48 13.94
CA LYS A 119 -1.84 -8.87 14.42
C LYS A 119 -2.98 -9.75 13.92
N ILE A 120 -4.12 -9.16 13.57
CA ILE A 120 -5.29 -9.89 13.07
C ILE A 120 -5.35 -9.84 11.54
N LEU A 121 -5.22 -8.63 10.97
CA LEU A 121 -5.41 -8.39 9.55
C LEU A 121 -4.28 -8.95 8.69
N MET A 122 -3.02 -8.92 9.16
CA MET A 122 -1.89 -9.45 8.37
C MET A 122 -1.96 -10.98 8.19
N PRO A 123 -2.18 -11.78 9.26
CA PRO A 123 -2.39 -13.22 9.08
C PRO A 123 -3.63 -13.55 8.24
N ALA A 124 -4.72 -12.79 8.41
CA ALA A 124 -5.93 -12.98 7.61
C ALA A 124 -5.68 -12.71 6.12
N LEU A 125 -5.00 -11.61 5.78
CA LEU A 125 -4.58 -11.29 4.42
C LEU A 125 -3.71 -12.40 3.83
N PHE A 126 -2.72 -12.89 4.60
CA PHE A 126 -1.88 -13.99 4.16
C PHE A 126 -2.70 -15.25 3.87
N GLY A 127 -3.66 -15.61 4.73
CA GLY A 127 -4.56 -16.73 4.50
C GLY A 127 -5.40 -16.58 3.24
N VAL A 128 -5.99 -15.41 3.01
CA VAL A 128 -6.77 -15.11 1.80
C VAL A 128 -5.90 -15.21 0.55
N LEU A 129 -4.67 -14.71 0.58
CA LEU A 129 -3.74 -14.82 -0.55
C LEU A 129 -3.43 -16.28 -0.88
N LEU A 130 -3.18 -17.13 0.13
CA LEU A 130 -2.97 -18.56 -0.10
C LEU A 130 -4.19 -19.22 -0.75
N ILE A 131 -5.40 -18.92 -0.26
CA ILE A 131 -6.64 -19.44 -0.84
C ILE A 131 -6.75 -19.04 -2.31
N ILE A 132 -6.51 -17.78 -2.65
CA ILE A 132 -6.56 -17.29 -4.04
C ILE A 132 -5.52 -17.97 -4.92
N VAL A 133 -4.29 -18.15 -4.41
CA VAL A 133 -3.23 -18.86 -5.14
C VAL A 133 -3.63 -20.31 -5.41
N PHE A 134 -4.07 -21.06 -4.40
CA PHE A 134 -4.49 -22.45 -4.59
C PHE A 134 -5.70 -22.56 -5.50
N TYR A 135 -6.66 -21.65 -5.40
CA TYR A 135 -7.79 -21.60 -6.31
C TYR A 135 -7.33 -21.35 -7.75
N GLY A 136 -6.45 -20.37 -7.97
CA GLY A 136 -5.90 -20.05 -9.30
C GLY A 136 -5.10 -21.21 -9.90
N MET A 137 -4.43 -22.02 -9.07
CA MET A 137 -3.73 -23.23 -9.52
C MET A 137 -4.67 -24.28 -10.11
N VAL A 138 -5.89 -24.38 -9.57
CA VAL A 138 -6.88 -25.39 -9.98
C VAL A 138 -7.78 -24.86 -11.10
N ALA A 139 -8.18 -23.59 -11.02
CA ALA A 139 -9.14 -22.99 -11.93
C ALA A 139 -8.51 -22.44 -13.22
N GLY A 140 -7.21 -22.16 -13.22
CA GLY A 140 -6.50 -21.54 -14.35
C GLY A 140 -5.32 -22.39 -14.89
N ASP A 141 -4.55 -21.79 -15.80
CA ASP A 141 -3.31 -22.39 -16.31
C ASP A 141 -2.12 -22.00 -15.43
N PHE A 142 -1.89 -22.81 -14.40
CA PHE A 142 -0.79 -22.56 -13.47
C PHE A 142 0.59 -22.61 -14.14
N ALA A 143 0.78 -23.50 -15.12
CA ALA A 143 2.07 -23.65 -15.78
C ALA A 143 2.40 -22.42 -16.63
N ALA A 144 1.42 -21.88 -17.34
CA ALA A 144 1.58 -20.61 -18.06
C ALA A 144 1.84 -19.45 -17.10
N ALA A 145 1.12 -19.36 -15.98
CA ALA A 145 1.33 -18.29 -14.99
C ALA A 145 2.75 -18.33 -14.37
N VAL A 146 3.24 -19.52 -14.01
CA VAL A 146 4.60 -19.71 -13.49
C VAL A 146 5.64 -19.34 -14.55
N ARG A 147 5.45 -19.76 -15.80
CA ARG A 147 6.36 -19.38 -16.89
C ARG A 147 6.35 -17.88 -17.13
N PHE A 148 5.18 -17.25 -17.16
CA PHE A 148 5.07 -15.80 -17.33
C PHE A 148 5.79 -15.03 -16.21
N LEU A 149 5.63 -15.46 -14.95
CA LEU A 149 6.19 -14.73 -13.81
C LEU A 149 7.69 -14.96 -13.60
N PHE A 150 8.20 -16.16 -13.88
CA PHE A 150 9.56 -16.56 -13.52
C PHE A 150 10.50 -16.81 -14.71
N ASN A 151 10.04 -16.72 -15.95
CA ASN A 151 10.92 -16.80 -17.12
C ASN A 151 11.64 -15.45 -17.31
N PRO A 152 12.96 -15.37 -17.04
CA PRO A 152 13.67 -14.11 -17.20
C PRO A 152 13.76 -13.74 -18.68
N ASP A 153 13.39 -12.49 -18.99
CA ASP A 153 13.55 -11.90 -20.31
C ASP A 153 14.53 -10.73 -20.22
N PHE A 154 15.76 -10.95 -20.70
CA PHE A 154 16.82 -9.94 -20.67
C PHE A 154 16.64 -8.86 -21.74
N ASP A 155 15.85 -9.12 -22.78
CA ASP A 155 15.55 -8.09 -23.79
C ASP A 155 14.62 -7.02 -23.20
N SER A 156 13.81 -7.39 -22.20
CA SER A 156 12.99 -6.47 -21.41
C SER A 156 13.78 -5.66 -20.37
N LEU A 157 15.07 -5.94 -20.15
CA LEU A 157 15.91 -5.24 -19.16
C LEU A 157 16.44 -3.91 -19.72
N THR A 158 15.57 -2.91 -19.75
CA THR A 158 15.89 -1.53 -20.19
C THR A 158 16.15 -0.61 -18.99
N SER A 159 16.77 0.55 -19.22
CA SER A 159 16.93 1.59 -18.19
C SER A 159 15.59 2.03 -17.58
N GLU A 160 14.52 2.04 -18.38
CA GLU A 160 13.16 2.34 -17.91
C GLU A 160 12.65 1.23 -16.99
N SER A 161 12.80 -0.04 -17.37
CA SER A 161 12.40 -1.18 -16.53
C SER A 161 13.10 -1.17 -15.16
N VAL A 162 14.40 -0.80 -15.14
CA VAL A 162 15.18 -0.68 -13.90
C VAL A 162 14.63 0.44 -13.03
N LEU A 163 14.28 1.59 -13.61
CA LEU A 163 13.72 2.71 -12.86
C LEU A 163 12.33 2.37 -12.29
N VAL A 164 11.49 1.71 -13.08
CA VAL A 164 10.16 1.24 -12.63
C VAL A 164 10.30 0.22 -11.49
N ALA A 165 11.21 -0.75 -11.63
CA ALA A 165 11.47 -1.76 -10.60
C ALA A 165 12.01 -1.13 -9.30
N LEU A 166 12.92 -0.15 -9.39
CA LEU A 166 13.42 0.58 -8.24
C LEU A 166 12.30 1.37 -7.55
N GLY A 167 11.45 2.06 -8.33
CA GLY A 167 10.29 2.78 -7.81
C GLY A 167 9.31 1.85 -7.07
N GLN A 168 9.00 0.69 -7.66
CA GLN A 168 8.17 -0.33 -7.02
C GLN A 168 8.79 -0.89 -5.75
N ALA A 169 10.09 -1.16 -5.73
CA ALA A 169 10.79 -1.65 -4.54
C ALA A 169 10.75 -0.62 -3.38
N LEU A 170 10.99 0.66 -3.67
CA LEU A 170 10.90 1.73 -2.68
C LEU A 170 9.48 1.90 -2.14
N PHE A 171 8.49 1.88 -3.03
CA PHE A 171 7.07 1.97 -2.70
C PHE A 171 6.59 0.80 -1.83
N SER A 172 6.89 -0.44 -2.24
CA SER A 172 6.47 -1.65 -1.53
C SER A 172 7.11 -1.78 -0.15
N LEU A 173 8.37 -1.36 0.00
CA LEU A 173 9.07 -1.41 1.28
C LEU A 173 8.83 -0.17 2.16
N GLY A 174 8.14 0.86 1.66
CA GLY A 174 7.95 2.11 2.38
C GLY A 174 9.27 2.84 2.69
N ILE A 175 10.29 2.71 1.82
CA ILE A 175 11.58 3.37 2.02
C ILE A 175 11.53 4.80 1.49
N GLY A 176 12.11 5.74 2.24
CA GLY A 176 12.15 7.17 1.93
C GLY A 176 10.96 7.96 2.47
N VAL A 177 10.00 7.28 3.11
CA VAL A 177 8.73 7.84 3.53
C VAL A 177 8.52 7.83 5.05
N GLY A 178 9.56 7.56 5.84
CA GLY A 178 9.56 7.77 7.29
C GLY A 178 8.57 6.94 8.11
N LEU A 179 8.12 5.80 7.56
CA LEU A 179 7.21 4.85 8.18
C LEU A 179 7.95 3.76 8.97
#